data_AF-A0AAV2WTZ6-F1
#
_entry.id   AF-A0AAV2WTZ6-F1
#
_cell.length_a   1.000
_cell.length_b   1.000
_cell.length_c   1.000
_cell.angle_alpha   90.00
_cell.angle_beta   90.00
_cell.angle_gamma   90.00
#
_symmetry.space_group_name_H-M   'P 1'
#
loop_
_entity.id
_entity.type
_entity.pdbx_description
1 polymer ?
#
loop_
_entity_poly.entity_id
_entity_poly.type
_entity_poly.pdbx_seq_one_letter_code
_entity_poly.pdbx_strand_id
1 'polypeptide(L)'
;MTGTAGGHQPYYPAPPPLQAFQPGIIPLRPLNLSDILNGAFGYIRSNPKTTLGLTTIVVLASQLLSFALQVWPLASGGALDPAGITGQYDDAALLAGSVIGSLAGVLATWIAAILLSGMLTVIIGRAIFGAGITAGEAWQRLRPRLLPLLGVTALETLGVGLLVAAVAGIIAVVAIALNGWIAFFVGIPLVLGMIVGLSFVFTKLSFTPTLVVLERLPVIAAIERSFALVRHDFWRVFGIRLLAMLLAGIIAGAVSVPFTIGGQVLIGMAGPDGSGAIFTGLVLTTVGAAIGQILTAPFTAGVVVLQYTDRRIRAEAFDLVLQTGAGYTPAAPDNSTDHLWLTRHP
;
A
#
# COMPACT_ATOMS: atom_id res chain seq x y z
N MET A 1 26.20 -71.05 -31.79
CA MET A 1 26.86 -69.73 -31.80
C MET A 1 25.87 -68.71 -32.33
N THR A 2 25.18 -68.00 -31.45
CA THR A 2 24.25 -66.91 -31.82
C THR A 2 24.48 -65.77 -30.83
N GLY A 3 25.32 -64.80 -31.23
CA GLY A 3 25.61 -63.62 -30.45
C GLY A 3 24.47 -62.61 -30.59
N THR A 4 23.84 -62.27 -29.46
CA THR A 4 22.91 -61.14 -29.36
C THR A 4 23.72 -59.85 -29.19
N ALA A 5 23.80 -59.05 -30.25
CA ALA A 5 24.36 -57.71 -30.19
C ALA A 5 23.37 -56.78 -29.47
N GLY A 6 23.70 -56.41 -28.23
CA GLY A 6 22.97 -55.39 -27.47
C GLY A 6 23.22 -54.01 -28.06
N GLY A 7 22.18 -53.39 -28.62
CA GLY A 7 22.24 -52.01 -29.10
C GLY A 7 22.34 -51.03 -27.92
N HIS A 8 23.44 -50.28 -27.85
CA HIS A 8 23.53 -49.10 -27.00
C HIS A 8 22.79 -47.95 -27.69
N GLN A 9 21.63 -47.56 -27.14
CA GLN A 9 20.97 -46.32 -27.49
C GLN A 9 21.72 -45.16 -26.80
N PRO A 10 22.23 -44.15 -27.54
CA PRO A 10 22.89 -43.00 -26.94
C PRO A 10 21.90 -42.21 -26.09
N TYR A 11 22.18 -42.12 -24.79
CA TYR A 11 21.43 -41.26 -23.87
C TYR A 11 21.77 -39.79 -24.20
N TYR A 12 20.88 -39.10 -24.90
CA TYR A 12 20.95 -37.63 -25.02
C TYR A 12 20.43 -37.03 -23.70
N PRO A 13 21.24 -36.25 -22.97
CA PRO A 13 20.74 -35.49 -21.84
C PRO A 13 19.66 -34.52 -22.33
N ALA A 14 18.53 -34.45 -21.63
CA ALA A 14 17.53 -33.42 -21.90
C ALA A 14 18.21 -32.03 -21.88
N PRO A 15 17.89 -31.14 -22.84
CA PRO A 15 18.41 -29.78 -22.80
C PRO A 15 18.10 -29.18 -21.43
N PRO A 16 19.05 -28.45 -20.80
CA PRO A 16 18.76 -27.78 -19.54
C PRO A 16 17.51 -26.92 -19.73
N PRO A 17 16.56 -26.91 -18.78
CA PRO A 17 15.38 -26.06 -18.89
C PRO A 17 15.87 -24.65 -19.14
N LEU A 18 15.35 -24.03 -20.22
CA LEU A 18 15.66 -22.65 -20.57
C LEU A 18 15.43 -21.80 -19.32
N GLN A 19 16.50 -21.47 -18.60
CA GLN A 19 16.42 -20.57 -17.47
C GLN A 19 15.92 -19.27 -18.05
N ALA A 20 14.68 -18.90 -17.71
CA ALA A 20 14.09 -17.67 -18.17
C ALA A 20 15.06 -16.57 -17.82
N PHE A 21 15.62 -15.88 -18.82
CA PHE A 21 16.49 -14.74 -18.58
C PHE A 21 15.74 -13.78 -17.64
N GLN A 22 16.26 -13.61 -16.43
CA GLN A 22 15.73 -12.73 -15.38
C GLN A 22 16.75 -11.62 -15.13
N PRO A 23 16.82 -10.60 -15.98
CA PRO A 23 17.70 -9.45 -15.74
C PRO A 23 17.25 -8.64 -14.53
N GLY A 24 15.96 -8.73 -14.15
CA GLY A 24 15.37 -8.11 -12.96
C GLY A 24 14.64 -9.09 -12.04
N ILE A 25 13.78 -8.57 -11.17
CA ILE A 25 13.08 -9.35 -10.11
C ILE A 25 11.93 -10.25 -10.62
N ILE A 26 11.60 -10.21 -11.92
CA ILE A 26 10.51 -10.99 -12.52
C ILE A 26 10.93 -11.67 -13.83
N PRO A 27 10.31 -12.81 -14.18
CA PRO A 27 10.52 -13.44 -15.48
C PRO A 27 9.86 -12.62 -16.61
N LEU A 28 10.44 -12.71 -17.81
CA LEU A 28 9.96 -12.04 -19.03
C LEU A 28 8.76 -12.76 -19.68
N ARG A 29 7.76 -13.14 -18.87
CA ARG A 29 6.54 -13.84 -19.30
C ARG A 29 5.35 -13.37 -18.47
N PRO A 30 4.10 -13.66 -18.89
CA PRO A 30 2.93 -13.40 -18.07
C PRO A 30 3.11 -14.03 -16.67
N LEU A 31 2.92 -13.23 -15.62
CA LEU A 31 3.26 -13.63 -14.26
C LEU A 31 2.18 -14.57 -13.72
N ASN A 32 2.59 -15.56 -12.92
CA ASN A 32 1.67 -16.31 -12.07
C ASN A 32 1.57 -15.67 -10.68
N LEU A 33 0.59 -16.10 -9.87
CA LEU A 33 0.43 -15.62 -8.50
C LEU A 33 1.74 -15.77 -7.69
N SER A 34 2.39 -16.93 -7.79
CA SER A 34 3.67 -17.18 -7.10
C SER A 34 4.78 -16.24 -7.57
N ASP A 35 4.82 -15.89 -8.86
CA ASP A 35 5.81 -14.94 -9.39
C ASP A 35 5.58 -13.52 -8.84
N ILE A 36 4.32 -13.11 -8.71
CA ILE A 36 3.95 -11.80 -8.12
C ILE A 36 4.34 -11.74 -6.63
N LEU A 37 4.02 -12.78 -5.86
CA LEU A 37 4.34 -12.83 -4.43
C LEU A 37 5.86 -12.93 -4.21
N ASN A 38 6.54 -13.79 -4.96
CA ASN A 38 8.00 -13.92 -4.87
C ASN A 38 8.71 -12.66 -5.34
N GLY A 39 8.24 -12.00 -6.40
CA GLY A 39 8.79 -10.72 -6.87
C GLY A 39 8.61 -9.61 -5.83
N ALA A 40 7.46 -9.57 -5.15
CA ALA A 40 7.19 -8.61 -4.08
C ALA A 40 8.16 -8.78 -2.89
N PHE A 41 8.59 -10.00 -2.55
CA PHE A 41 9.65 -10.19 -1.55
C PHE A 41 11.06 -10.04 -2.14
N GLY A 42 11.24 -10.40 -3.42
CA GLY A 42 12.52 -10.38 -4.11
C GLY A 42 13.13 -8.99 -4.18
N TYR A 43 12.32 -7.96 -4.49
CA TYR A 43 12.81 -6.58 -4.57
C TYR A 43 13.18 -5.99 -3.21
N ILE A 44 12.48 -6.40 -2.15
CA ILE A 44 12.81 -6.01 -0.77
C ILE A 44 14.18 -6.60 -0.39
N ARG A 45 14.42 -7.87 -0.74
CA ARG A 45 15.68 -8.56 -0.47
C ARG A 45 16.84 -8.03 -1.30
N SER A 46 16.60 -7.60 -2.54
CA SER A 46 17.65 -7.05 -3.41
C SER A 46 18.07 -5.64 -2.99
N ASN A 47 17.15 -4.84 -2.44
CA ASN A 47 17.42 -3.45 -2.03
C ASN A 47 16.81 -3.11 -0.64
N PRO A 48 17.22 -3.78 0.45
CA PRO A 48 16.58 -3.63 1.76
C PRO A 48 16.78 -2.23 2.36
N LYS A 49 17.96 -1.62 2.13
CA LYS A 49 18.26 -0.26 2.64
C LYS A 49 17.35 0.79 2.02
N THR A 50 17.17 0.78 0.70
CA THR A 50 16.30 1.74 0.01
C THR A 50 14.82 1.46 0.30
N THR A 51 14.41 0.19 0.40
CA THR A 51 12.98 -0.15 0.56
C THR A 51 12.54 -0.05 2.02
N LEU A 52 13.11 -0.86 2.91
CA LEU A 52 12.76 -0.87 4.33
C LEU A 52 13.27 0.39 5.04
N GLY A 53 14.48 0.86 4.73
CA GLY A 53 15.01 2.09 5.35
C GLY A 53 14.17 3.32 5.04
N LEU A 54 13.77 3.50 3.77
CA LEU A 54 12.85 4.58 3.39
C LEU A 54 11.49 4.43 4.06
N THR A 55 10.94 3.22 4.06
CA THR A 55 9.65 2.94 4.69
C THR A 55 9.69 3.27 6.18
N THR A 56 10.73 2.82 6.89
CA THR A 56 10.95 3.13 8.30
C THR A 56 11.02 4.63 8.54
N ILE A 57 11.83 5.36 7.75
CA ILE A 57 11.96 6.81 7.91
C ILE A 57 10.61 7.51 7.73
N VAL A 58 9.87 7.17 6.66
CA VAL A 58 8.59 7.83 6.36
C VAL A 58 7.53 7.48 7.40
N VAL A 59 7.41 6.21 7.78
CA VAL A 59 6.43 5.77 8.78
C VAL A 59 6.74 6.42 10.12
N LEU A 60 7.98 6.34 10.62
CA LEU A 60 8.34 6.93 11.91
C LEU A 60 8.20 8.46 11.90
N ALA A 61 8.65 9.14 10.84
CA ALA A 61 8.47 10.59 10.73
C ALA A 61 6.99 10.98 10.75
N SER A 62 6.13 10.25 10.04
CA SER A 62 4.70 10.51 10.01
C SER A 62 4.01 10.24 11.34
N GLN A 63 4.45 9.22 12.07
CA GLN A 63 3.92 8.88 13.39
C GLN A 63 4.35 9.89 14.44
N LEU A 64 5.62 10.32 14.43
CA LEU A 64 6.09 11.38 15.31
C LEU A 64 5.39 12.71 15.04
N LEU A 65 5.18 13.05 13.77
CA LEU A 65 4.41 14.23 13.38
C LEU A 65 2.96 14.12 13.85
N SER A 66 2.31 12.97 13.61
CA SER A 66 0.93 12.72 14.05
C SER A 66 0.79 12.77 15.56
N PHE A 67 1.75 12.20 16.28
CA PHE A 67 1.81 12.25 17.73
C PHE A 67 1.99 13.69 18.24
N ALA A 68 2.92 14.45 17.64
CA ALA A 68 3.13 15.86 17.99
C ALA A 68 1.85 16.70 17.77
N LEU A 69 1.14 16.47 16.66
CA LEU A 69 -0.12 17.14 16.35
C LEU A 69 -1.25 16.77 17.32
N GLN A 70 -1.28 15.53 17.81
CA GLN A 70 -2.25 15.07 18.81
C GLN A 70 -1.96 15.63 20.21
N VAL A 71 -0.68 15.76 20.58
CA VAL A 71 -0.27 16.26 21.91
C VAL A 71 -0.23 17.79 21.98
N TRP A 72 -0.02 18.46 20.86
CA TRP A 72 0.06 19.91 20.78
C TRP A 72 -1.09 20.66 21.51
N PRO A 73 -2.38 20.31 21.33
CA PRO A 73 -3.49 20.94 22.04
C PRO A 73 -3.38 20.81 23.55
N LEU A 74 -2.99 19.63 24.04
CA LEU A 74 -2.82 19.34 25.47
C LEU A 74 -1.69 20.18 26.07
N ALA A 75 -0.58 20.30 25.34
CA ALA A 75 0.55 21.13 25.75
C ALA A 75 0.19 22.62 25.75
N SER A 76 -0.45 23.10 24.69
CA SER A 76 -0.82 24.52 24.52
C SER A 76 -1.92 24.98 25.46
N GLY A 77 -2.84 24.08 25.82
CA GLY A 77 -3.93 24.34 26.75
C GLY A 77 -3.56 24.15 28.22
N GLY A 78 -2.27 23.96 28.55
CA GLY A 78 -1.78 23.84 29.93
C GLY A 78 -2.07 22.51 30.62
N ALA A 79 -2.76 21.58 29.96
CA ALA A 79 -3.14 20.27 30.52
C ALA A 79 -1.94 19.35 30.83
N LEU A 80 -0.72 19.71 30.40
CA LEU A 80 0.52 19.00 30.68
C LEU A 80 1.40 19.71 31.74
N ASP A 81 0.94 20.82 32.35
CA ASP A 81 1.70 21.56 33.37
C ASP A 81 1.68 20.80 34.72
N PRO A 82 2.82 20.26 35.19
CA PRO A 82 2.87 19.46 36.42
C PRO A 82 2.54 20.26 37.69
N ALA A 83 2.59 21.59 37.63
CA ALA A 83 2.45 22.43 38.81
C ALA A 83 0.99 22.77 39.14
N GLY A 84 0.04 22.61 38.20
CA GLY A 84 -1.37 22.99 38.40
C GLY A 84 -1.58 24.47 38.75
N ILE A 85 -0.57 25.33 38.54
CA ILE A 85 -0.55 26.75 38.99
C ILE A 85 -1.41 27.64 38.09
N THR A 86 -1.76 27.17 36.89
CA THR A 86 -2.73 27.81 35.98
C THR A 86 -3.86 26.81 35.78
N GLY A 87 -5.02 26.96 36.42
CA GLY A 87 -6.05 27.92 36.04
C GLY A 87 -7.08 27.22 35.15
N GLN A 88 -8.32 27.15 35.61
CA GLN A 88 -9.52 26.68 34.92
C GLN A 88 -9.40 26.61 33.39
N TYR A 89 -9.20 25.40 32.85
CA TYR A 89 -9.09 25.19 31.42
C TYR A 89 -10.48 25.21 30.78
N ASP A 90 -10.55 25.75 29.56
CA ASP A 90 -11.77 25.64 28.76
C ASP A 90 -11.83 24.23 28.16
N ASP A 91 -12.61 23.35 28.79
CA ASP A 91 -12.84 21.98 28.36
C ASP A 91 -13.30 21.94 26.88
N ALA A 92 -14.10 22.91 26.43
CA ALA A 92 -14.55 22.97 25.06
C ALA A 92 -13.40 23.30 24.10
N ALA A 93 -12.52 24.24 24.47
CA ALA A 93 -11.33 24.57 23.69
C ALA A 93 -10.31 23.42 23.64
N LEU A 94 -10.09 22.72 24.76
CA LEU A 94 -9.25 21.54 24.83
C LEU A 94 -9.78 20.41 23.95
N LEU A 95 -11.08 20.10 24.05
CA LEU A 95 -11.72 19.09 23.20
C LEU A 95 -11.65 19.46 21.71
N ALA A 96 -11.97 20.71 21.36
CA ALA A 96 -11.87 21.19 19.99
C ALA A 96 -10.43 21.08 19.46
N GLY A 97 -9.45 21.50 20.27
CA GLY A 97 -8.03 21.38 19.97
C GLY A 97 -7.62 19.92 19.74
N SER A 98 -7.98 19.00 20.63
CA SER A 98 -7.69 17.57 20.51
C SER A 98 -8.30 16.95 19.25
N VAL A 99 -9.53 17.33 18.87
CA VAL A 99 -10.15 16.87 17.62
C VAL A 99 -9.38 17.39 16.41
N ILE A 100 -9.04 18.69 16.38
CA ILE A 100 -8.26 19.29 15.29
C ILE A 100 -6.88 18.64 15.18
N GLY A 101 -6.19 18.45 16.30
CA GLY A 101 -4.88 17.78 16.36
C GLY A 101 -4.94 16.33 15.87
N SER A 102 -6.00 15.60 16.24
CA SER A 102 -6.23 14.23 15.78
C SER A 102 -6.48 14.18 14.27
N LEU A 103 -7.34 15.06 13.73
CA LEU A 103 -7.59 15.15 12.30
C LEU A 103 -6.33 15.54 11.53
N ALA A 104 -5.54 16.48 12.04
CA ALA A 104 -4.26 16.86 11.45
C ALA A 104 -3.26 15.70 11.46
N GLY A 105 -3.22 14.92 12.54
CA GLY A 105 -2.39 13.71 12.63
C GLY A 105 -2.80 12.63 11.64
N VAL A 106 -4.11 12.38 11.49
CA VAL A 106 -4.65 11.47 10.47
C VAL A 106 -4.26 11.95 9.06
N LEU A 107 -4.43 13.24 8.76
CA LEU A 107 -4.03 13.82 7.48
C LEU A 107 -2.52 13.67 7.23
N ALA A 108 -1.69 13.89 8.24
CA ALA A 108 -0.24 13.72 8.12
C ALA A 108 0.15 12.27 7.79
N THR A 109 -0.42 11.28 8.49
CA THR A 109 -0.19 9.86 8.19
C THR A 109 -0.71 9.46 6.82
N TRP A 110 -1.85 10.01 6.41
CA TRP A 110 -2.44 9.75 5.10
C TRP A 110 -1.55 10.27 3.96
N ILE A 111 -1.06 11.52 4.06
CA ILE A 111 -0.11 12.08 3.09
C ILE A 111 1.19 11.27 3.04
N ALA A 112 1.71 10.86 4.20
CA ALA A 112 2.92 10.05 4.28
C ALA A 112 2.73 8.67 3.61
N ALA A 113 1.56 8.03 3.77
CA ALA A 113 1.24 6.78 3.12
C ALA A 113 1.20 6.91 1.58
N ILE A 114 0.65 8.03 1.06
CA ILE A 114 0.62 8.32 -0.38
C ILE A 114 2.04 8.52 -0.92
N LEU A 115 2.83 9.32 -0.22
CA LEU A 115 4.24 9.60 -0.55
C LEU A 115 5.05 8.30 -0.56
N LEU A 116 4.88 7.47 0.46
CA LEU A 116 5.53 6.16 0.57
C LEU A 116 5.12 5.23 -0.57
N SER A 117 3.82 5.10 -0.84
CA SER A 117 3.29 4.28 -1.94
C SER A 117 3.85 4.73 -3.29
N GLY A 118 3.92 6.04 -3.54
CA GLY A 118 4.50 6.61 -4.75
C GLY A 118 5.99 6.31 -4.89
N MET A 119 6.77 6.47 -3.82
CA MET A 119 8.21 6.20 -3.88
C MET A 119 8.51 4.71 -4.06
N LEU A 120 7.80 3.84 -3.33
CA LEU A 120 7.91 2.39 -3.49
C LEU A 120 7.56 1.99 -4.93
N THR A 121 6.53 2.60 -5.52
CA THR A 121 6.16 2.36 -6.92
C THR A 121 7.31 2.67 -7.87
N VAL A 122 8.00 3.80 -7.72
CA VAL A 122 9.18 4.15 -8.53
C VAL A 122 10.32 3.13 -8.33
N ILE A 123 10.60 2.74 -7.08
CA ILE A 123 11.64 1.77 -6.75
C ILE A 123 11.38 0.42 -7.42
N ILE A 124 10.15 -0.08 -7.32
CA ILE A 124 9.75 -1.36 -7.94
C ILE A 124 9.80 -1.26 -9.46
N GLY A 125 9.34 -0.13 -10.02
CA GLY A 125 9.38 0.14 -11.45
C GLY A 125 10.78 -0.02 -12.05
N ARG A 126 11.83 0.44 -11.36
CA ARG A 126 13.23 0.22 -11.78
C ARG A 126 13.75 -1.18 -11.44
N ALA A 127 13.37 -1.74 -10.29
CA ALA A 127 13.77 -3.08 -9.88
C ALA A 127 13.29 -4.18 -10.85
N ILE A 128 12.14 -3.98 -11.51
CA ILE A 128 11.63 -4.87 -12.57
C ILE A 128 12.63 -4.98 -13.74
N PHE A 129 13.33 -3.90 -14.07
CA PHE A 129 14.38 -3.89 -15.10
C PHE A 129 15.78 -4.23 -14.55
N GLY A 130 15.88 -4.68 -13.30
CA GLY A 130 17.17 -4.99 -12.66
C GLY A 130 17.97 -3.76 -12.20
N ALA A 131 17.42 -2.55 -12.35
CA ALA A 131 18.08 -1.32 -11.92
C ALA A 131 17.71 -0.98 -10.47
N GLY A 132 18.71 -0.70 -9.64
CA GLY A 132 18.52 -0.14 -8.29
C GLY A 132 18.42 1.38 -8.31
N ILE A 133 17.77 1.97 -7.30
CA ILE A 133 17.78 3.43 -7.05
C ILE A 133 18.00 3.78 -5.60
N THR A 134 18.47 5.01 -5.38
CA THR A 134 18.50 5.63 -4.06
C THR A 134 17.15 6.26 -3.71
N ALA A 135 16.91 6.52 -2.41
CA ALA A 135 15.70 7.19 -1.95
C ALA A 135 15.58 8.63 -2.48
N GLY A 136 16.71 9.34 -2.60
CA GLY A 136 16.75 10.69 -3.16
C GLY A 136 16.33 10.73 -4.63
N GLU A 137 16.79 9.78 -5.43
CA GLU A 137 16.36 9.62 -6.82
C GLU A 137 14.87 9.24 -6.94
N ALA A 138 14.37 8.38 -6.07
CA ALA A 138 12.95 8.04 -6.03
C ALA A 138 12.10 9.28 -5.74
N TRP A 139 12.54 10.13 -4.81
CA TRP A 139 11.90 11.40 -4.50
C TRP A 139 11.91 12.39 -5.67
N GLN A 140 13.06 12.56 -6.34
CA GLN A 140 13.17 13.46 -7.50
C GLN A 140 12.22 13.07 -8.63
N ARG A 141 12.02 11.77 -8.85
CA ARG A 141 11.07 11.24 -9.85
C ARG A 141 9.61 11.40 -9.41
N LEU A 142 9.32 11.24 -8.12
CA LEU A 142 7.96 11.34 -7.58
C LEU A 142 7.48 12.79 -7.45
N ARG A 143 8.34 13.73 -7.03
CA ARG A 143 7.98 15.13 -6.68
C ARG A 143 7.11 15.82 -7.74
N PRO A 144 7.40 15.75 -9.05
CA PRO A 144 6.57 16.39 -10.08
C PRO A 144 5.16 15.79 -10.21
N ARG A 145 4.94 14.60 -9.65
CA ARG A 145 3.70 13.82 -9.75
C ARG A 145 2.94 13.69 -8.42
N LEU A 146 3.43 14.33 -7.37
CA LEU A 146 2.74 14.34 -6.07
C LEU A 146 1.35 14.97 -6.17
N LEU A 147 1.19 16.08 -6.89
CA LEU A 147 -0.12 16.74 -7.01
C LEU A 147 -1.17 15.87 -7.71
N PRO A 148 -0.90 15.27 -8.90
CA PRO A 148 -1.80 14.29 -9.49
C PRO A 148 -2.07 13.08 -8.59
N LEU A 149 -1.05 12.56 -7.90
CA LEU A 149 -1.19 11.41 -7.01
C LEU A 149 -2.07 11.73 -5.79
N LEU A 150 -1.87 12.89 -5.17
CA LEU A 150 -2.73 13.44 -4.12
C LEU A 150 -4.16 13.66 -4.65
N GLY A 151 -4.31 14.16 -5.87
CA GLY A 151 -5.62 14.37 -6.49
C GLY A 151 -6.40 13.07 -6.67
N VAL A 152 -5.76 12.03 -7.21
CA VAL A 152 -6.37 10.69 -7.36
C VAL A 152 -6.76 10.12 -6.00
N THR A 153 -5.83 10.11 -5.06
CA THR A 153 -6.04 9.49 -3.75
C THR A 153 -7.06 10.26 -2.93
N ALA A 154 -7.10 11.60 -3.02
CA ALA A 154 -8.14 12.44 -2.43
C ALA A 154 -9.51 12.15 -3.06
N LEU A 155 -9.59 12.00 -4.39
CA LEU A 155 -10.83 11.64 -5.07
C LEU A 155 -11.34 10.26 -4.62
N GLU A 156 -10.43 9.29 -4.50
CA GLU A 156 -10.73 7.95 -4.00
C GLU A 156 -11.24 8.00 -2.56
N THR A 157 -10.55 8.69 -1.65
CA THR A 157 -10.98 8.78 -0.25
C THR A 157 -12.27 9.57 -0.07
N LEU A 158 -12.45 10.67 -0.81
CA LEU A 158 -13.70 11.42 -0.80
C LEU A 158 -14.86 10.58 -1.36
N GLY A 159 -14.65 9.85 -2.45
CA GLY A 159 -15.67 8.96 -3.01
C GLY A 159 -16.11 7.87 -2.04
N VAL A 160 -15.15 7.22 -1.38
CA VAL A 160 -15.43 6.23 -0.32
C VAL A 160 -16.13 6.88 0.87
N GLY A 161 -15.63 8.02 1.35
CA GLY A 161 -16.18 8.74 2.49
C GLY A 161 -17.61 9.19 2.25
N LEU A 162 -17.91 9.75 1.07
CA LEU A 162 -19.27 10.16 0.69
C LEU A 162 -20.22 8.97 0.60
N LEU A 163 -19.78 7.84 0.03
CA LEU A 163 -20.61 6.64 -0.05
C LEU A 163 -20.91 6.07 1.34
N VAL A 164 -19.90 5.98 2.22
CA VAL A 164 -20.06 5.51 3.60
C VAL A 164 -20.98 6.46 4.37
N ALA A 165 -20.77 7.77 4.27
CA ALA A 165 -21.61 8.78 4.91
C ALA A 165 -23.06 8.74 4.40
N ALA A 166 -23.27 8.53 3.10
CA ALA A 166 -24.61 8.39 2.53
C ALA A 166 -25.32 7.15 3.07
N VAL A 167 -24.66 5.99 3.07
CA VAL A 167 -25.24 4.73 3.59
C VAL A 167 -25.52 4.83 5.08
N ALA A 168 -24.55 5.30 5.87
CA ALA A 168 -24.72 5.50 7.31
C ALA A 168 -25.82 6.52 7.62
N GLY A 169 -25.88 7.62 6.85
CA GLY A 169 -26.90 8.65 6.97
C GLY A 169 -28.30 8.12 6.68
N ILE A 170 -28.47 7.31 5.63
CA ILE A 170 -29.75 6.65 5.32
C ILE A 170 -30.16 5.73 6.47
N ILE A 171 -29.25 4.90 6.98
CA ILE A 171 -29.54 3.99 8.10
C ILE A 171 -29.94 4.78 9.35
N ALA A 172 -29.21 5.85 9.67
CA ALA A 172 -29.48 6.70 10.82
C ALA A 172 -30.85 7.40 10.70
N VAL A 173 -31.17 7.97 9.53
CA VAL A 173 -32.46 8.61 9.28
C VAL A 173 -33.61 7.62 9.43
N VAL A 174 -33.48 6.40 8.88
CA VAL A 174 -34.50 5.35 9.02
C VAL A 174 -34.66 4.92 10.49
N ALA A 175 -33.56 4.81 11.23
CA ALA A 175 -33.59 4.43 12.64
C ALA A 175 -34.31 5.46 13.50
N ILE A 176 -34.08 6.75 13.23
CA ILE A 176 -34.67 7.88 13.95
C ILE A 176 -36.14 8.07 13.56
N ALA A 177 -36.47 7.99 12.27
CA ALA A 177 -37.81 8.30 11.75
C ALA A 177 -38.81 7.16 11.93
N LEU A 178 -38.36 5.90 11.92
CA LEU A 178 -39.20 4.72 12.04
C LEU A 178 -38.88 3.96 13.32
N ASN A 179 -37.97 2.98 13.25
CA ASN A 179 -37.42 2.26 14.40
C ASN A 179 -36.09 1.57 14.03
N GLY A 180 -35.38 1.08 15.05
CA GLY A 180 -34.10 0.38 14.86
C GLY A 180 -34.21 -0.95 14.09
N TRP A 181 -35.33 -1.68 14.22
CA TRP A 181 -35.52 -2.95 13.51
C TRP A 181 -35.65 -2.76 12.00
N ILE A 182 -36.43 -1.77 11.56
CA ILE A 182 -36.57 -1.42 10.14
C ILE A 182 -35.23 -0.92 9.60
N ALA A 183 -34.52 -0.08 10.36
CA ALA A 183 -33.18 0.38 9.98
C ALA A 183 -32.18 -0.76 9.83
N PHE A 184 -32.28 -1.80 10.67
CA PHE A 184 -31.45 -3.00 10.55
C PHE A 184 -31.74 -3.77 9.25
N PHE A 185 -33.02 -4.07 8.96
CA PHE A 185 -33.40 -4.80 7.74
C PHE A 185 -33.13 -4.02 6.45
N VAL A 186 -33.24 -2.70 6.47
CA VAL A 186 -32.85 -1.82 5.34
C VAL A 186 -31.34 -1.65 5.26
N GLY A 187 -30.67 -1.60 6.41
CA GLY A 187 -29.22 -1.41 6.50
C GLY A 187 -28.42 -2.57 5.96
N ILE A 188 -28.86 -3.83 6.18
CA ILE A 188 -28.16 -5.01 5.64
C ILE A 188 -27.94 -4.94 4.12
N PRO A 189 -28.98 -4.81 3.27
CA PRO A 189 -28.78 -4.76 1.82
C PRO A 189 -27.99 -3.52 1.37
N LEU A 190 -28.14 -2.38 2.07
CA LEU A 190 -27.36 -1.18 1.77
C LEU A 190 -25.87 -1.38 2.06
N VAL A 191 -25.52 -1.95 3.21
CA VAL A 191 -24.13 -2.23 3.58
C VAL A 191 -23.53 -3.29 2.65
N LEU A 192 -24.27 -4.35 2.32
CA LEU A 192 -23.82 -5.36 1.37
C LEU A 192 -23.60 -4.76 -0.03
N GLY A 193 -24.55 -3.95 -0.51
CA GLY A 193 -24.42 -3.22 -1.78
C GLY A 193 -23.21 -2.28 -1.78
N MET A 194 -22.98 -1.58 -0.67
CA MET A 194 -21.80 -0.73 -0.46
C MET A 194 -20.51 -1.54 -0.52
N ILE A 195 -20.43 -2.69 0.16
CA ILE A 195 -19.24 -3.56 0.14
C ILE A 195 -18.96 -4.06 -1.28
N VAL A 196 -19.99 -4.48 -2.02
CA VAL A 196 -19.84 -4.93 -3.42
C VAL A 196 -19.40 -3.77 -4.31
N GLY A 197 -20.02 -2.59 -4.16
CA GLY A 197 -19.66 -1.39 -4.91
C GLY A 197 -18.24 -0.93 -4.64
N LEU A 198 -17.83 -0.87 -3.37
CA LEU A 198 -16.47 -0.54 -2.96
C LEU A 198 -15.46 -1.55 -3.48
N SER A 199 -15.75 -2.85 -3.39
CA SER A 199 -14.88 -3.90 -3.93
C SER A 199 -14.69 -3.75 -5.45
N PHE A 200 -15.76 -3.42 -6.17
CA PHE A 200 -15.72 -3.16 -7.61
C PHE A 200 -14.86 -1.93 -7.94
N VAL A 201 -15.16 -0.78 -7.32
CA VAL A 201 -14.43 0.48 -7.55
C VAL A 201 -12.97 0.35 -7.16
N PHE A 202 -12.67 -0.25 -6.01
CA PHE A 202 -11.32 -0.47 -5.53
C PHE A 202 -10.50 -1.35 -6.50
N THR A 203 -11.11 -2.38 -7.06
CA THR A 203 -10.46 -3.23 -8.07
C THR A 203 -10.24 -2.47 -9.37
N LYS A 204 -11.21 -1.65 -9.81
CA LYS A 204 -11.11 -0.86 -11.05
C LYS A 204 -10.10 0.27 -10.98
N LEU A 205 -9.94 0.90 -9.82
CA LEU A 205 -8.98 1.98 -9.56
C LEU A 205 -7.62 1.49 -9.06
N SER A 206 -7.44 0.17 -8.95
CA SER A 206 -6.27 -0.48 -8.37
C SER A 206 -4.93 -0.04 -8.97
N PHE A 207 -4.90 0.35 -10.25
CA PHE A 207 -3.69 0.72 -10.97
C PHE A 207 -3.55 2.23 -11.21
N THR A 208 -4.56 3.04 -10.85
CA THR A 208 -4.54 4.50 -11.06
C THR A 208 -3.30 5.16 -10.43
N PRO A 209 -2.93 4.87 -9.16
CA PRO A 209 -1.75 5.46 -8.55
C PRO A 209 -0.46 5.07 -9.28
N THR A 210 -0.36 3.81 -9.71
CA THR A 210 0.80 3.28 -10.44
C THR A 210 0.92 3.91 -11.83
N LEU A 211 -0.19 4.11 -12.53
CA LEU A 211 -0.25 4.77 -13.83
C LEU A 211 0.17 6.24 -13.76
N VAL A 212 -0.27 6.97 -12.74
CA VAL A 212 0.15 8.37 -12.53
C VAL A 212 1.66 8.48 -12.30
N VAL A 213 2.24 7.53 -11.56
CA VAL A 213 3.65 7.55 -11.18
C VAL A 213 4.56 7.03 -12.31
N LEU A 214 4.28 5.84 -12.86
CA LEU A 214 5.14 5.19 -13.85
C LEU A 214 4.91 5.70 -15.26
N GLU A 215 3.66 5.90 -15.67
CA GLU A 215 3.34 6.37 -17.03
C GLU A 215 3.13 7.87 -17.13
N ARG A 216 3.22 8.59 -16.00
CA ARG A 216 3.16 10.05 -15.97
C ARG A 216 1.86 10.59 -16.57
N LEU A 217 0.76 9.85 -16.43
CA LEU A 217 -0.57 10.24 -16.92
C LEU A 217 -1.24 11.28 -16.01
N PRO A 218 -2.11 12.16 -16.57
CA PRO A 218 -3.02 12.97 -15.77
C PRO A 218 -4.10 12.10 -15.11
N VAL A 219 -4.74 12.63 -14.06
CA VAL A 219 -5.71 11.93 -13.20
C VAL A 219 -6.78 11.19 -14.00
N ILE A 220 -7.48 11.88 -14.90
CA ILE A 220 -8.61 11.30 -15.66
C ILE A 220 -8.14 10.19 -16.59
N ALA A 221 -7.06 10.42 -17.35
CA ALA A 221 -6.52 9.41 -18.27
C ALA A 221 -5.99 8.17 -17.52
N ALA A 222 -5.43 8.36 -16.32
CA ALA A 222 -5.01 7.25 -15.47
C ALA A 222 -6.21 6.40 -15.00
N ILE A 223 -7.33 7.03 -14.66
CA ILE A 223 -8.57 6.33 -14.26
C ILE A 223 -9.12 5.51 -15.43
N GLU A 224 -9.32 6.15 -16.59
CA GLU A 224 -9.85 5.47 -17.80
C GLU A 224 -8.99 4.27 -18.19
N ARG A 225 -7.66 4.45 -18.15
CA ARG A 225 -6.72 3.37 -18.44
C ARG A 225 -6.76 2.25 -17.40
N SER A 226 -6.85 2.57 -16.11
CA SER A 226 -7.02 1.56 -15.05
C SER A 226 -8.27 0.71 -15.30
N PHE A 227 -9.38 1.34 -15.70
CA PHE A 227 -10.62 0.64 -16.03
C PHE A 227 -10.48 -0.30 -17.24
N ALA A 228 -9.77 0.14 -18.28
CA ALA A 228 -9.51 -0.65 -19.48
C ALA A 228 -8.66 -1.89 -19.16
N LEU A 229 -7.56 -1.73 -18.40
CA LEU A 229 -6.67 -2.84 -18.01
C LEU A 229 -7.35 -3.89 -17.13
N VAL A 230 -8.29 -3.48 -16.27
CA VAL A 230 -8.98 -4.39 -15.34
C VAL A 230 -10.21 -5.07 -15.97
N ARG A 231 -10.71 -4.58 -17.12
CA ARG A 231 -12.01 -4.99 -17.69
C ARG A 231 -12.18 -6.49 -17.91
N HIS A 232 -11.20 -7.15 -18.51
CA HIS A 232 -11.31 -8.57 -18.91
C HIS A 232 -10.81 -9.55 -17.85
N ASP A 233 -10.26 -9.04 -16.75
CA ASP A 233 -9.49 -9.84 -15.79
C ASP A 233 -9.78 -9.48 -14.33
N PHE A 234 -10.96 -8.90 -14.10
CA PHE A 234 -11.40 -8.40 -12.81
C PHE A 234 -11.17 -9.40 -11.66
N TRP A 235 -11.64 -10.64 -11.82
CA TRP A 235 -11.57 -11.67 -10.78
C TRP A 235 -10.15 -12.03 -10.38
N ARG A 236 -9.23 -12.03 -11.35
CA ARG A 236 -7.82 -12.32 -11.08
C ARG A 236 -7.16 -11.16 -10.35
N VAL A 237 -7.41 -9.92 -10.75
CA VAL A 237 -6.89 -8.73 -10.06
C VAL A 237 -7.44 -8.64 -8.64
N PHE A 238 -8.76 -8.81 -8.49
CA PHE A 238 -9.43 -8.82 -7.20
C PHE A 238 -8.88 -9.92 -6.29
N GLY A 239 -8.81 -11.17 -6.77
CA GLY A 239 -8.36 -12.31 -5.97
C GLY A 239 -6.91 -12.19 -5.51
N ILE A 240 -5.99 -11.76 -6.38
CA ILE A 240 -4.58 -11.57 -6.00
C ILE A 240 -4.45 -10.41 -5.01
N ARG A 241 -5.17 -9.30 -5.23
CA ARG A 241 -5.14 -8.14 -4.33
C ARG A 241 -5.74 -8.46 -2.96
N LEU A 242 -6.85 -9.20 -2.92
CA LEU A 242 -7.48 -9.68 -1.68
C LEU A 242 -6.54 -10.62 -0.92
N LEU A 243 -5.91 -11.58 -1.61
CA LEU A 243 -4.94 -12.48 -0.98
C LEU A 243 -3.75 -11.70 -0.41
N ALA A 244 -3.20 -10.74 -1.15
CA ALA A 244 -2.09 -9.92 -0.68
C ALA A 244 -2.49 -9.05 0.52
N MET A 245 -3.70 -8.50 0.54
CA MET A 245 -4.24 -7.79 1.70
C MET A 245 -4.37 -8.71 2.92
N LEU A 246 -4.86 -9.92 2.73
CA LEU A 246 -5.00 -10.91 3.79
C LEU A 246 -3.62 -11.30 4.35
N LEU A 247 -2.65 -11.59 3.47
CA LEU A 247 -1.28 -11.92 3.88
C LEU A 247 -0.62 -10.74 4.61
N ALA A 248 -0.74 -9.52 4.08
CA ALA A 248 -0.24 -8.32 4.74
C ALA A 248 -0.91 -8.11 6.10
N GLY A 249 -2.23 -8.29 6.19
CA GLY A 249 -2.98 -8.18 7.44
C GLY A 249 -2.54 -9.20 8.48
N ILE A 250 -2.31 -10.45 8.09
CA ILE A 250 -1.77 -11.49 8.98
C ILE A 250 -0.38 -11.10 9.48
N ILE A 251 0.51 -10.63 8.59
CA ILE A 251 1.87 -10.22 8.97
C ILE A 251 1.83 -9.03 9.93
N ALA A 252 1.08 -7.98 9.59
CA ALA A 252 0.93 -6.80 10.45
C ALA A 252 0.32 -7.17 11.81
N GLY A 253 -0.73 -8.00 11.82
CA GLY A 253 -1.38 -8.48 13.04
C GLY A 253 -0.44 -9.31 13.90
N ALA A 254 0.23 -10.31 13.33
CA ALA A 254 1.17 -11.16 14.06
C ALA A 254 2.28 -10.35 14.74
N VAL A 255 2.78 -9.32 14.06
CA VAL A 255 3.82 -8.43 14.59
C VAL A 255 3.26 -7.46 15.64
N SER A 256 2.02 -6.98 15.49
CA SER A 256 1.41 -6.00 16.40
C SER A 256 0.78 -6.62 17.64
N VAL A 257 0.43 -7.91 17.63
CA VAL A 257 -0.19 -8.64 18.75
C VAL A 257 0.56 -8.46 20.09
N PRO A 258 1.87 -8.75 20.21
CA PRO A 258 2.56 -8.63 21.50
C PRO A 258 2.55 -7.19 22.04
N PHE A 259 2.69 -6.20 21.16
CA PHE A 259 2.64 -4.79 21.51
C PHE A 259 1.24 -4.34 21.92
N THR A 260 0.22 -4.83 21.22
CA THR A 260 -1.19 -4.53 21.52
C THR A 260 -1.60 -5.15 22.85
N ILE A 261 -1.24 -6.42 23.10
CA ILE A 261 -1.50 -7.08 24.39
C ILE A 261 -0.79 -6.34 25.51
N GLY A 262 0.51 -6.08 25.37
CA GLY A 262 1.26 -5.32 26.37
C GLY A 262 0.65 -3.94 26.61
N GLY A 263 0.20 -3.27 25.54
CA GLY A 263 -0.40 -1.94 25.61
C GLY A 263 -1.74 -1.95 26.33
N GLN A 264 -2.61 -2.92 26.02
CA GLN A 264 -3.90 -3.09 26.68
C GLN A 264 -3.76 -3.53 28.14
N VAL A 265 -2.75 -4.34 28.47
CA VAL A 265 -2.44 -4.71 29.85
C VAL A 265 -2.00 -3.49 30.65
N LEU A 266 -1.16 -2.62 30.09
CA LEU A 266 -0.75 -1.35 30.70
C LEU A 266 -1.93 -0.38 30.88
N ILE A 267 -2.82 -0.28 29.89
CA ILE A 267 -4.03 0.54 29.97
C ILE A 267 -5.00 -0.05 31.02
N GLY A 268 -5.18 -1.36 31.04
CA GLY A 268 -6.09 -2.05 31.97
C GLY A 268 -5.63 -2.05 33.42
N MET A 269 -4.32 -1.93 33.68
CA MET A 269 -3.77 -1.72 35.03
C MET A 269 -3.74 -0.25 35.45
N ALA A 270 -4.15 0.68 34.58
CA ALA A 270 -4.19 2.09 34.93
C ALA A 270 -5.29 2.34 35.98
N GLY A 271 -4.89 2.84 37.16
CA GLY A 271 -5.82 3.35 38.16
C GLY A 271 -6.46 4.69 37.73
N PRO A 272 -7.32 5.30 38.57
CA PRO A 272 -7.99 6.57 38.30
C PRO A 272 -7.04 7.71 37.86
N ASP A 273 -5.80 7.71 38.36
CA ASP A 273 -4.77 8.71 38.06
C ASP A 273 -3.68 8.18 37.08
N GLY A 274 -3.91 7.03 36.45
CA GLY A 274 -2.92 6.25 35.69
C GLY A 274 -2.58 6.78 34.29
N SER A 275 -2.57 8.10 34.08
CA SER A 275 -2.35 8.72 32.76
C SER A 275 -1.03 8.27 32.09
N GLY A 276 0.03 8.07 32.87
CA GLY A 276 1.31 7.54 32.40
C GLY A 276 1.25 6.10 31.89
N ALA A 277 0.49 5.22 32.54
CA ALA A 277 0.29 3.84 32.10
C ALA A 277 -0.55 3.78 30.82
N ILE A 278 -1.59 4.62 30.73
CA ILE A 278 -2.41 4.77 29.51
C ILE A 278 -1.54 5.27 28.35
N PHE A 279 -0.78 6.33 28.56
CA PHE A 279 0.12 6.90 27.56
C PHE A 279 1.15 5.86 27.07
N THR A 280 1.79 5.15 28.01
CA THR A 280 2.79 4.13 27.67
C THR A 280 2.16 2.97 26.89
N GLY A 281 0.95 2.55 27.25
CA GLY A 281 0.23 1.51 26.52
C GLY A 281 -0.19 1.93 25.10
N LEU A 282 -0.58 3.19 24.91
CA LEU A 282 -0.89 3.75 23.59
C LEU A 282 0.37 3.86 22.71
N VAL A 283 1.49 4.32 23.28
CA VAL A 283 2.79 4.36 22.59
C VAL A 283 3.18 2.95 22.16
N LEU A 284 3.07 1.96 23.05
CA LEU A 284 3.41 0.57 22.74
C LEU A 284 2.54 0.02 21.60
N THR A 285 1.23 0.27 21.63
CA THR A 285 0.30 -0.13 20.56
C THR A 285 0.67 0.54 19.22
N THR A 286 1.02 1.82 19.25
CA THR A 286 1.43 2.60 18.08
C THR A 286 2.73 2.06 17.47
N VAL A 287 3.70 1.68 18.32
CA VAL A 287 4.95 1.05 17.89
C VAL A 287 4.67 -0.29 17.20
N GLY A 288 3.80 -1.13 17.76
CA GLY A 288 3.39 -2.38 17.12
C GLY A 288 2.78 -2.17 15.73
N ALA A 289 1.89 -1.17 15.60
CA ALA A 289 1.31 -0.79 14.32
C ALA A 289 2.36 -0.24 13.34
N ALA A 290 3.32 0.54 13.82
CA ALA A 290 4.44 1.06 13.04
C ALA A 290 5.26 -0.06 12.39
N ILE A 291 5.68 -1.04 13.21
CA ILE A 291 6.49 -2.15 12.74
C ILE A 291 5.70 -2.98 11.73
N GLY A 292 4.41 -3.22 11.99
CA GLY A 292 3.50 -3.84 11.03
C GLY A 292 3.50 -3.12 9.69
N GLN A 293 3.25 -1.81 9.68
CA GLN A 293 3.26 -1.01 8.46
C GLN A 293 4.61 -0.98 7.74
N ILE A 294 5.72 -0.91 8.47
CA ILE A 294 7.08 -0.91 7.90
C ILE A 294 7.35 -2.19 7.11
N LEU A 295 6.85 -3.33 7.60
CA LEU A 295 7.03 -4.62 6.93
C LEU A 295 6.06 -4.81 5.77
N THR A 296 4.82 -4.37 5.92
CA THR A 296 3.76 -4.68 4.94
C THR A 296 3.66 -3.67 3.81
N ALA A 297 3.96 -2.39 4.04
CA ALA A 297 3.79 -1.36 3.01
C ALA A 297 4.59 -1.66 1.73
N PRO A 298 5.89 -2.04 1.79
CA PRO A 298 6.64 -2.48 0.62
C PRO A 298 5.97 -3.66 -0.09
N PHE A 299 5.63 -4.71 0.67
CA PHE A 299 4.99 -5.89 0.11
C PHE A 299 3.71 -5.54 -0.68
N THR A 300 2.83 -4.69 -0.11
CA THR A 300 1.59 -4.29 -0.80
C THR A 300 1.87 -3.50 -2.09
N ALA A 301 2.83 -2.57 -2.06
CA ALA A 301 3.23 -1.80 -3.23
C ALA A 301 3.81 -2.71 -4.32
N GLY A 302 4.66 -3.67 -3.92
CA GLY A 302 5.23 -4.69 -4.78
C GLY A 302 4.16 -5.45 -5.54
N VAL A 303 3.17 -5.97 -4.82
CA VAL A 303 2.07 -6.73 -5.42
C VAL A 303 1.27 -5.88 -6.42
N VAL A 304 0.97 -4.62 -6.11
CA VAL A 304 0.20 -3.74 -7.01
C VAL A 304 0.97 -3.46 -8.30
N VAL A 305 2.26 -3.11 -8.21
CA VAL A 305 3.08 -2.79 -9.39
C VAL A 305 3.35 -4.05 -10.24
N LEU A 306 3.54 -5.20 -9.61
CA LEU A 306 3.73 -6.46 -10.36
C LEU A 306 2.44 -6.95 -11.02
N GLN A 307 1.28 -6.80 -10.37
CA GLN A 307 -0.01 -7.05 -11.02
C GLN A 307 -0.23 -6.10 -12.20
N TYR A 308 0.10 -4.83 -12.05
CA TYR A 308 0.06 -3.86 -13.13
C TYR A 308 0.96 -4.26 -14.30
N THR A 309 2.18 -4.71 -14.01
CA THR A 309 3.14 -5.17 -15.02
C THR A 309 2.63 -6.42 -15.75
N ASP A 310 2.08 -7.41 -15.03
CA ASP A 310 1.43 -8.59 -15.63
C ASP A 310 0.28 -8.20 -16.56
N ARG A 311 -0.52 -7.20 -16.18
CA ARG A 311 -1.61 -6.70 -17.04
C ARG A 311 -1.09 -6.10 -18.34
N ARG A 312 -0.02 -5.32 -18.28
CA ARG A 312 0.63 -4.79 -19.49
C ARG A 312 1.26 -5.89 -20.34
N ILE A 313 1.87 -6.92 -19.74
CA ILE A 313 2.40 -8.07 -20.50
C ILE A 313 1.27 -8.77 -21.26
N ARG A 314 0.13 -9.03 -20.59
CA ARG A 314 -1.00 -9.75 -21.20
C ARG A 314 -1.78 -8.93 -22.22
N ALA A 315 -1.95 -7.64 -21.98
CA ALA A 315 -2.79 -6.77 -22.80
C ALA A 315 -2.02 -6.04 -23.92
N GLU A 316 -0.73 -5.75 -23.71
CA GLU A 316 0.05 -4.85 -24.57
C GLU A 316 1.38 -5.48 -25.07
N ALA A 317 1.62 -6.77 -24.83
CA ALA A 317 2.88 -7.46 -25.15
C ALA A 317 4.12 -6.73 -24.56
N PHE A 318 3.98 -6.24 -23.32
CA PHE A 318 5.06 -5.53 -22.62
C PHE A 318 6.29 -6.41 -22.31
N ASP A 319 6.19 -7.73 -22.47
CA ASP A 319 7.33 -8.64 -22.43
C ASP A 319 8.38 -8.32 -23.50
N LEU A 320 7.97 -7.86 -24.68
CA LEU A 320 8.88 -7.38 -25.73
C LEU A 320 9.67 -6.15 -25.27
N VAL A 321 9.01 -5.20 -24.62
CA VAL A 321 9.65 -4.01 -24.05
C VAL A 321 10.60 -4.41 -22.92
N LEU A 322 10.21 -5.35 -22.06
CA LEU A 322 11.07 -5.87 -21.00
C LEU A 322 12.32 -6.58 -21.57
N GLN A 323 12.21 -7.27 -22.71
CA GLN A 323 13.35 -7.87 -23.41
C GLN A 323 14.32 -6.82 -23.97
N THR A 324 13.82 -5.65 -24.41
CA THR A 324 14.71 -4.55 -24.81
C THR A 324 15.42 -3.94 -23.61
N GLY A 325 14.72 -3.76 -22.49
CA GLY A 325 15.28 -3.28 -21.22
C GLY A 325 16.30 -4.24 -20.60
N ALA A 326 16.07 -5.55 -20.74
CA ALA A 326 16.96 -6.63 -20.34
C ALA A 326 18.34 -6.57 -21.01
N GLY A 327 18.40 -6.04 -22.23
CA GLY A 327 19.63 -5.87 -22.99
C GLY A 327 20.50 -4.70 -22.53
N TYR A 328 19.98 -3.80 -21.68
CA TYR A 328 20.75 -2.70 -21.10
C TYR A 328 21.51 -3.17 -19.86
N THR A 329 22.83 -3.35 -20.01
CA THR A 329 23.78 -3.67 -18.93
C THR A 329 23.74 -2.62 -17.80
N PRO A 330 24.11 -2.94 -16.53
CA PRO A 330 24.10 -2.01 -15.39
C PRO A 330 24.90 -0.70 -15.54
N ALA A 331 25.66 -0.53 -16.64
CA ALA A 331 26.40 0.68 -17.00
C ALA A 331 25.62 1.64 -17.93
N ALA A 332 24.38 1.31 -18.31
CA ALA A 332 23.53 2.22 -19.07
C ALA A 332 23.11 3.43 -18.21
N PRO A 333 22.93 4.63 -18.80
CA PRO A 333 22.55 5.83 -18.05
C PRO A 333 21.32 5.62 -17.16
N ASP A 334 21.29 6.28 -15.99
CA ASP A 334 20.25 6.15 -14.95
C ASP A 334 18.80 6.41 -15.42
N ASN A 335 18.66 7.02 -16.59
CA ASN A 335 17.45 7.43 -17.29
C ASN A 335 17.06 6.48 -18.45
N SER A 336 17.82 5.41 -18.70
CA SER A 336 17.60 4.50 -19.84
C SER A 336 16.39 3.57 -19.69
N THR A 337 15.85 3.32 -18.50
CA THR A 337 14.71 2.40 -18.33
C THR A 337 13.38 3.10 -18.07
N ASP A 338 13.41 4.37 -17.65
CA ASP A 338 12.19 5.14 -17.34
C ASP A 338 11.30 5.37 -18.58
N HIS A 339 11.90 5.50 -19.76
CA HIS A 339 11.15 5.69 -21.01
C HIS A 339 10.45 4.41 -21.48
N LEU A 340 10.88 3.23 -21.02
CA LEU A 340 10.27 1.95 -21.37
C LEU A 340 8.85 1.85 -20.83
N TRP A 341 8.53 2.50 -19.71
CA TRP A 341 7.15 2.59 -19.23
C TRP A 341 6.24 3.42 -20.13
N LEU A 342 6.80 4.33 -20.95
CA LEU A 342 6.05 5.22 -21.83
C LEU A 342 5.73 4.61 -23.19
N THR A 343 6.36 3.48 -23.56
CA THR A 343 6.07 2.80 -24.82
C THR A 343 4.64 2.29 -24.82
N ARG A 344 3.90 2.60 -25.88
CA ARG A 344 2.53 2.14 -26.09
C ARG A 344 2.52 1.34 -27.39
N HIS A 345 2.01 0.13 -27.34
CA HIS A 345 1.60 -0.57 -28.54
C HIS A 345 0.09 -0.34 -28.74
N PRO A 346 -0.33 0.10 -29.93
CA PRO A 346 -1.74 0.39 -30.24
C PRO A 346 -2.62 -0.86 -30.23
#